data_AF-A0A6J4QJ69-F1
#
_entry.id   AF-A0A6J4QJ69-F1
#
_cell.length_a   1.000
_cell.length_b   1.000
_cell.length_c   1.000
_cell.angle_alpha   90.00
_cell.angle_beta   90.00
_cell.angle_gamma   90.00
#
_symmetry.space_group_name_H-M   'P 1'
#
loop_
_entity.id
_entity.type
_entity.pdbx_description
1 polymer ?
#
loop_
_entity_poly.entity_id
_entity_poly.type
_entity_poly.pdbx_seq_one_letter_code
_entity_poly.pdbx_strand_id
1 'polypeptide(L)'
;MYYERETIVERTRAGLHRAYRGGKHYGAAPYGYQTDQHGHLQVVPEEAEVVREIIGNVADGSSLYAEAERLNDLGIPTPGWRYGNGRKRPGAARWSVTTVSNIVRQSAYSGVHKVKTSGGVIEQPVPTILADGGLQYRAAAAVKENRRYPNRKRDRRYLLRGLVKCATCGAACTGHPAGSRGKTYHYYTCRAGRPYRGGDGLHNPPYVNALWLEGLVWADIRRFLDDPGEVLTRVRQQIGSTDDGGDLEARHKDLSRRLASRQAEKDRYVRTYAQGHISEEELEVYIADLKTQTDNLRLLLASVEAERSQKLEVAELADTTEAWLLALRKRVEEVEGDTEEAFRARRRLVKLLAQSISAGKRPDDGRTEITITYRFGPPPAEASEDSFVVHLKNGSRS
;
A
#
# COMPACT_ATOMS: atom_id res chain seq x y z
N MET A 1 -1.74 -3.23 58.37
CA MET A 1 -2.94 -3.28 57.50
C MET A 1 -2.76 -2.72 56.08
N TYR A 2 -1.64 -2.05 55.72
CA TYR A 2 -1.42 -1.55 54.34
C TYR A 2 -0.81 -2.62 53.41
N TYR A 3 0.14 -3.41 53.92
CA TYR A 3 0.85 -4.46 53.16
C TYR A 3 -0.05 -5.59 52.64
N GLU A 4 -1.02 -6.09 53.43
CA GLU A 4 -1.90 -7.18 52.97
C GLU A 4 -2.77 -6.78 51.77
N ARG A 5 -3.21 -5.52 51.69
CA ARG A 5 -4.03 -5.02 50.58
C ARG A 5 -3.23 -4.93 49.29
N GLU A 6 -2.00 -4.43 49.34
CA GLU A 6 -1.11 -4.40 48.17
C GLU A 6 -0.78 -5.81 47.68
N THR A 7 -0.49 -6.74 48.59
CA THR A 7 -0.25 -8.13 48.20
C THR A 7 -1.51 -8.72 47.55
N ILE A 8 -2.73 -8.52 48.06
CA ILE A 8 -3.98 -9.01 47.44
C ILE A 8 -4.17 -8.47 46.01
N VAL A 9 -3.91 -7.18 45.81
CA VAL A 9 -4.03 -6.54 44.49
C VAL A 9 -3.04 -7.15 43.51
N GLU A 10 -1.81 -7.41 43.95
CA GLU A 10 -0.74 -7.96 43.10
C GLU A 10 -0.99 -9.41 42.66
N ARG A 11 -1.39 -10.32 43.57
CA ARG A 11 -1.78 -11.71 43.21
C ARG A 11 -3.01 -11.75 42.31
N THR A 12 -3.99 -10.87 42.55
CA THR A 12 -5.19 -10.78 41.72
C THR A 12 -4.85 -10.32 40.31
N ARG A 13 -3.96 -9.32 40.18
CA ARG A 13 -3.44 -8.84 38.89
C ARG A 13 -2.65 -9.92 38.15
N ALA A 14 -1.78 -10.65 38.83
CA ALA A 14 -1.01 -11.75 38.23
C ALA A 14 -1.90 -12.94 37.81
N GLY A 15 -2.96 -13.24 38.58
CA GLY A 15 -3.96 -14.23 38.23
C GLY A 15 -4.76 -13.84 36.98
N LEU A 16 -5.20 -12.58 36.91
CA LEU A 16 -5.92 -12.03 35.76
C LEU A 16 -5.05 -12.01 34.50
N HIS A 17 -3.77 -11.63 34.64
CA HIS A 17 -2.80 -11.66 33.54
C HIS A 17 -2.61 -13.08 32.97
N ARG A 18 -2.46 -14.08 33.86
CA ARG A 18 -2.36 -15.49 33.45
C ARG A 18 -3.63 -15.98 32.76
N ALA A 19 -4.81 -15.58 33.24
CA ALA A 19 -6.07 -15.99 32.66
C ALA A 19 -6.29 -15.41 31.25
N TYR A 20 -5.95 -14.13 31.02
CA TYR A 20 -5.99 -13.53 29.68
C TYR A 20 -4.99 -14.17 28.71
N ARG A 21 -3.77 -14.48 29.17
CA ARG A 21 -2.80 -15.24 28.34
C ARG A 21 -3.28 -16.65 28.02
N GLY A 22 -4.03 -17.26 28.93
CA GLY A 22 -4.73 -18.54 28.72
C GLY A 22 -5.99 -18.44 27.87
N GLY A 23 -6.27 -17.28 27.25
CA GLY A 23 -7.40 -17.11 26.34
C GLY A 23 -8.75 -16.86 27.01
N LYS A 24 -8.81 -16.69 28.34
CA LYS A 24 -10.05 -16.33 29.03
C LYS A 24 -10.30 -14.83 28.94
N HIS A 25 -11.47 -14.47 28.45
CA HIS A 25 -11.92 -13.09 28.36
C HIS A 25 -12.79 -12.72 29.56
N TYR A 26 -12.49 -11.58 30.18
CA TYR A 26 -13.29 -11.02 31.26
C TYR A 26 -13.84 -9.65 30.86
N GLY A 27 -15.09 -9.39 31.24
CA GLY A 27 -15.80 -8.16 30.89
C GLY A 27 -16.67 -8.31 29.64
N ALA A 28 -16.93 -7.20 28.96
CA ALA A 28 -17.80 -7.22 27.79
C ALA A 28 -17.06 -7.78 26.57
N ALA A 29 -17.67 -8.74 25.87
CA ALA A 29 -17.15 -9.23 24.59
C ALA A 29 -17.23 -8.12 23.53
N PRO A 30 -16.23 -7.97 22.65
CA PRO A 30 -16.35 -7.11 21.48
C PRO A 30 -17.54 -7.53 20.62
N TYR A 31 -18.14 -6.57 19.91
CA TYR A 31 -19.20 -6.85 18.96
C TYR A 31 -18.76 -7.87 17.91
N GLY A 32 -19.61 -8.84 17.55
CA GLY A 32 -19.19 -9.97 16.72
C GLY A 32 -18.67 -11.18 17.50
N TYR A 33 -18.52 -11.06 18.83
CA TYR A 33 -18.10 -12.16 19.70
C TYR A 33 -19.05 -12.36 20.88
N GLN A 34 -19.04 -13.59 21.39
CA GLN A 34 -19.62 -13.98 22.67
C GLN A 34 -18.62 -14.84 23.44
N THR A 35 -18.71 -14.89 24.76
CA THR A 35 -17.92 -15.82 25.57
C THR A 35 -18.63 -17.15 25.70
N ASP A 36 -17.91 -18.24 25.54
CA ASP A 36 -18.41 -19.59 25.81
C ASP A 36 -18.42 -19.94 27.31
N GLN A 37 -18.84 -21.17 27.63
CA GLN A 37 -18.90 -21.69 28.99
C GLN A 37 -17.53 -21.76 29.70
N HIS A 38 -16.43 -21.70 28.96
CA HIS A 38 -15.06 -21.72 29.47
C HIS A 38 -14.45 -20.30 29.55
N GLY A 39 -15.17 -19.29 29.06
CA GLY A 39 -14.76 -17.89 29.03
C GLY A 39 -13.95 -17.52 27.80
N HIS A 40 -13.91 -18.35 26.75
CA HIS A 40 -13.22 -18.05 25.50
C HIS A 40 -14.14 -17.30 24.54
N LEU A 41 -13.58 -16.36 23.78
CA LEU A 41 -14.34 -15.63 22.76
C LEU A 41 -14.62 -16.54 21.56
N GLN A 42 -15.89 -16.61 21.17
CA GLN A 42 -16.40 -17.29 19.99
C GLN A 42 -17.10 -16.29 19.07
N VAL A 43 -16.99 -16.50 17.76
CA VAL A 43 -17.60 -15.63 16.75
C VAL A 43 -19.11 -15.82 16.72
N VAL A 44 -19.85 -14.71 16.66
CA VAL A 44 -21.28 -14.68 16.37
C VAL A 44 -21.44 -14.38 14.88
N PRO A 45 -21.83 -15.35 14.02
CA PRO A 45 -21.76 -15.20 12.57
C PRO A 45 -22.46 -13.97 12.01
N GLU A 46 -23.65 -13.64 12.51
CA GLU A 46 -24.48 -12.54 12.00
C GLU A 46 -23.87 -11.17 12.36
N GLU A 47 -23.38 -11.03 13.60
CA GLU A 47 -22.71 -9.80 14.03
C GLU A 47 -21.33 -9.67 13.37
N ALA A 48 -20.65 -10.79 13.10
CA ALA A 48 -19.38 -10.83 12.40
C ALA A 48 -19.50 -10.38 10.93
N GLU A 49 -20.61 -10.69 10.26
CA GLU A 49 -20.87 -10.19 8.91
C GLU A 49 -20.99 -8.66 8.90
N VAL A 50 -21.74 -8.09 9.86
CA VAL A 50 -21.84 -6.63 10.02
C VAL A 50 -20.46 -6.00 10.28
N VAL A 51 -19.59 -6.65 11.06
CA VAL A 51 -18.21 -6.20 11.27
C VAL A 51 -17.41 -6.20 9.97
N ARG A 52 -17.51 -7.27 9.15
CA ARG A 52 -16.83 -7.37 7.85
C ARG A 52 -17.28 -6.26 6.92
N GLU A 53 -18.58 -6.04 6.80
CA GLU A 53 -19.14 -4.96 5.97
C GLU A 53 -18.64 -3.58 6.42
N ILE A 54 -18.73 -3.27 7.71
CA ILE A 54 -18.29 -1.98 8.26
C ILE A 54 -16.82 -1.73 7.90
N ILE A 55 -15.96 -2.71 8.15
CA ILE A 55 -14.52 -2.56 7.95
C ILE A 55 -14.17 -2.51 6.46
N GLY A 56 -14.82 -3.34 5.64
CA GLY A 56 -14.69 -3.32 4.19
C GLY A 56 -15.09 -1.97 3.60
N ASN A 57 -16.29 -1.49 3.92
CA ASN A 57 -16.81 -0.20 3.43
C ASN A 57 -15.89 0.97 3.83
N VAL A 58 -15.38 0.96 5.07
CA VAL A 58 -14.47 2.01 5.54
C VAL A 58 -13.10 1.90 4.87
N ALA A 59 -12.56 0.69 4.66
CA ALA A 59 -11.34 0.47 3.87
C ALA A 59 -11.51 0.96 2.43
N ASP A 60 -12.71 0.82 1.87
CA ASP A 60 -13.08 1.30 0.55
C ASP A 60 -13.35 2.81 0.47
N GLY A 61 -13.31 3.50 1.61
CA GLY A 61 -13.37 4.96 1.71
C GLY A 61 -14.68 5.53 2.25
N SER A 62 -15.62 4.69 2.69
CA SER A 62 -16.82 5.15 3.39
C SER A 62 -16.44 5.93 4.65
N SER A 63 -17.22 6.96 4.98
CA SER A 63 -17.03 7.71 6.22
C SER A 63 -17.70 6.99 7.38
N LEU A 64 -17.17 7.16 8.59
CA LEU A 64 -17.78 6.59 9.81
C LEU A 64 -19.23 7.07 10.03
N TYR A 65 -19.56 8.28 9.57
CA TYR A 65 -20.92 8.81 9.61
C TYR A 65 -21.83 8.13 8.60
N ALA A 66 -21.38 8.02 7.34
CA ALA A 66 -22.14 7.35 6.29
C ALA A 66 -22.42 5.89 6.64
N GLU A 67 -21.46 5.21 7.26
CA GLU A 67 -21.66 3.84 7.72
C GLU A 67 -22.66 3.76 8.89
N ALA A 68 -22.58 4.67 9.85
CA ALA A 68 -23.58 4.73 10.93
C ALA A 68 -24.99 5.03 10.40
N GLU A 69 -25.12 5.92 9.41
CA GLU A 69 -26.39 6.23 8.74
C GLU A 69 -26.93 5.00 7.99
N ARG A 70 -26.10 4.35 7.16
CA ARG A 70 -26.44 3.10 6.46
C ARG A 70 -27.00 2.04 7.39
N LEU A 71 -26.31 1.76 8.51
CA LEU A 71 -26.73 0.75 9.48
C LEU A 71 -28.06 1.11 10.15
N ASN A 72 -28.30 2.40 10.41
CA ASN A 72 -29.57 2.88 10.97
C ASN A 72 -30.71 2.76 9.95
N ASP A 73 -30.45 3.10 8.69
CA ASP A 73 -31.46 3.05 7.62
C ASP A 73 -31.85 1.60 7.29
N LEU A 74 -30.90 0.67 7.40
CA LEU A 74 -31.14 -0.77 7.30
C LEU A 74 -31.81 -1.38 8.56
N GLY A 75 -32.00 -0.59 9.62
CA GLY A 75 -32.59 -1.07 10.87
C GLY A 75 -31.73 -2.09 11.62
N ILE A 76 -30.42 -2.15 11.36
CA ILE A 76 -29.52 -3.11 12.00
C ILE A 76 -29.35 -2.74 13.48
N PRO A 77 -29.60 -3.67 14.43
CA PRO A 77 -29.46 -3.39 15.85
C PRO A 77 -28.03 -3.00 16.22
N THR A 78 -27.88 -2.03 17.13
CA THR A 78 -26.56 -1.60 17.58
C THR A 78 -25.85 -2.65 18.45
N PRO A 79 -24.52 -2.52 18.64
CA PRO A 79 -23.79 -3.33 19.58
C PRO A 79 -24.34 -3.16 20.99
N GLY A 80 -24.80 -4.27 21.55
CA GLY A 80 -25.13 -4.39 22.96
C GLY A 80 -23.92 -4.84 23.78
N TRP A 81 -24.12 -5.04 25.08
CA TRP A 81 -23.08 -5.58 25.96
C TRP A 81 -23.36 -7.06 26.23
N ARG A 82 -22.42 -7.95 25.89
CA ARG A 82 -22.44 -9.37 26.28
C ARG A 82 -21.40 -9.62 27.36
N TYR A 83 -21.83 -10.11 28.51
CA TYR A 83 -20.97 -10.57 29.60
C TYR A 83 -21.00 -12.10 29.69
N GLY A 84 -20.16 -12.69 30.54
CA GLY A 84 -19.91 -14.13 30.68
C GLY A 84 -21.10 -15.10 30.80
N ASN A 85 -22.34 -14.60 30.89
CA ASN A 85 -23.57 -15.40 30.90
C ASN A 85 -24.32 -15.42 29.55
N GLY A 86 -23.72 -14.88 28.48
CA GLY A 86 -24.29 -14.84 27.12
C GLY A 86 -25.46 -13.87 26.92
N ARG A 87 -26.03 -13.29 27.98
CA ARG A 87 -27.16 -12.36 27.90
C ARG A 87 -26.69 -11.02 27.31
N LYS A 88 -27.26 -10.65 26.16
CA LYS A 88 -27.05 -9.35 25.51
C LYS A 88 -27.90 -8.29 26.20
N ARG A 89 -27.27 -7.29 26.80
CA ARG A 89 -27.95 -6.05 27.16
C ARG A 89 -28.16 -5.21 25.90
N PRO A 90 -29.33 -4.58 25.71
CA PRO A 90 -29.58 -3.76 24.53
C PRO A 90 -28.54 -2.63 24.41
N GLY A 91 -28.14 -2.38 23.17
CA GLY A 91 -27.24 -1.28 22.83
C GLY A 91 -27.96 0.06 22.76
N ALA A 92 -27.27 1.08 22.25
CA ALA A 92 -27.89 2.37 21.96
C ALA A 92 -29.03 2.25 20.95
N ALA A 93 -29.97 3.20 20.95
CA ALA A 93 -31.08 3.19 19.99
C ALA A 93 -30.64 3.33 18.53
N ARG A 94 -29.49 3.97 18.26
CA ARG A 94 -28.97 4.23 16.91
C ARG A 94 -27.45 4.05 16.86
N TRP A 95 -26.95 3.62 15.71
CA TRP A 95 -25.52 3.60 15.41
C TRP A 95 -24.95 5.00 15.44
N SER A 96 -23.78 5.15 16.07
CA SER A 96 -23.04 6.41 16.17
C SER A 96 -21.67 6.31 15.51
N VAL A 97 -21.13 7.46 15.10
CA VAL A 97 -19.75 7.58 14.57
C VAL A 97 -18.73 6.96 15.53
N THR A 98 -18.93 7.14 16.83
CA THR A 98 -18.05 6.59 17.88
C THR A 98 -18.10 5.07 17.90
N THR A 99 -19.30 4.48 17.80
CA THR A 99 -19.48 3.03 17.76
C THR A 99 -18.75 2.42 16.55
N VAL A 100 -18.95 2.98 15.36
CA VAL A 100 -18.28 2.54 14.14
C VAL A 100 -16.76 2.73 14.25
N SER A 101 -16.31 3.87 14.79
CA SER A 101 -14.87 4.12 15.02
C SER A 101 -14.24 3.10 15.95
N ASN A 102 -14.96 2.65 16.98
CA ASN A 102 -14.45 1.67 17.94
C ASN A 102 -14.30 0.30 17.29
N ILE A 103 -15.26 -0.10 16.44
CA ILE A 103 -15.18 -1.35 15.66
C ILE A 103 -13.97 -1.31 14.72
N VAL A 104 -13.79 -0.23 13.94
CA VAL A 104 -12.66 -0.11 13.00
C VAL A 104 -11.29 -0.11 13.71
N ARG A 105 -11.22 0.23 15.00
CA ARG A 105 -9.96 0.25 15.78
C ARG A 105 -9.75 -0.99 16.64
N GLN A 106 -10.73 -1.89 16.71
CA GLN A 106 -10.66 -3.06 17.56
C GLN A 106 -9.73 -4.11 16.91
N SER A 107 -8.65 -4.47 17.62
CA SER A 107 -7.64 -5.40 17.11
C SER A 107 -8.12 -6.85 17.11
N ALA A 108 -9.12 -7.18 17.93
CA ALA A 108 -9.66 -8.54 18.06
C ALA A 108 -10.05 -9.17 16.72
N TYR A 109 -10.55 -8.36 15.77
CA TYR A 109 -11.03 -8.83 14.47
C TYR A 109 -9.93 -9.42 13.58
N SER A 110 -8.67 -9.03 13.81
CA SER A 110 -7.49 -9.58 13.13
C SER A 110 -6.83 -10.73 13.90
N GLY A 111 -7.51 -11.29 14.92
CA GLY A 111 -7.05 -12.47 15.66
C GLY A 111 -6.29 -12.18 16.96
N VAL A 112 -6.04 -10.90 17.29
CA VAL A 112 -5.34 -10.51 18.53
C VAL A 112 -6.13 -9.43 19.27
N HIS A 113 -6.70 -9.77 20.42
CA HIS A 113 -7.39 -8.82 21.28
C HIS A 113 -6.41 -8.15 22.25
N LYS A 114 -6.36 -6.81 22.26
CA LYS A 114 -5.54 -6.02 23.19
C LYS A 114 -6.36 -5.55 24.39
N VAL A 115 -6.26 -6.26 25.51
CA VAL A 115 -6.98 -5.92 26.74
C VAL A 115 -6.16 -4.93 27.57
N LYS A 116 -6.74 -3.78 27.91
CA LYS A 116 -6.12 -2.85 28.87
C LYS A 116 -6.42 -3.30 30.30
N THR A 117 -5.37 -3.55 31.06
CA THR A 117 -5.45 -3.86 32.50
C THR A 117 -4.71 -2.79 33.30
N SER A 118 -4.90 -2.78 34.63
CA SER A 118 -4.14 -1.92 35.55
C SER A 118 -2.62 -2.14 35.46
N GLY A 119 -2.19 -3.24 34.83
CA GLY A 119 -0.79 -3.58 34.61
C GLY A 119 -0.25 -3.46 33.21
N GLY A 120 -0.95 -2.75 32.33
CA GLY A 120 -0.56 -2.60 30.93
C GLY A 120 -1.48 -3.37 30.00
N VAL A 121 -1.09 -3.41 28.72
CA VAL A 121 -1.85 -4.06 27.65
C VAL A 121 -1.44 -5.52 27.55
N ILE A 122 -2.42 -6.42 27.55
CA ILE A 122 -2.21 -7.85 27.32
C ILE A 122 -2.75 -8.19 25.94
N GLU A 123 -1.95 -8.91 25.17
CA GLU A 123 -2.36 -9.45 23.88
C GLU A 123 -2.87 -10.87 24.08
N GLN A 124 -4.10 -11.12 23.66
CA GLN A 124 -4.79 -12.40 23.75
C GLN A 124 -5.15 -12.89 22.33
N PRO A 125 -4.72 -14.08 21.93
CA PRO A 125 -5.19 -14.71 20.69
C PRO A 125 -6.70 -14.97 20.76
N VAL A 126 -7.42 -14.64 19.69
CA VAL A 126 -8.88 -14.82 19.59
C VAL A 126 -9.24 -15.32 18.19
N PRO A 127 -10.41 -15.97 18.01
CA PRO A 127 -10.88 -16.32 16.68
C PRO A 127 -10.96 -15.10 15.76
N THR A 128 -10.51 -15.26 14.52
CA THR A 128 -10.41 -14.15 13.57
C THR A 128 -11.73 -13.94 12.85
N ILE A 129 -12.20 -12.69 12.72
CA ILE A 129 -13.39 -12.33 11.92
C ILE A 129 -12.99 -11.92 10.50
N LEU A 130 -11.82 -11.28 10.35
CA LEU A 130 -11.27 -10.85 9.06
C LEU A 130 -10.16 -11.78 8.59
N ALA A 131 -10.40 -12.55 7.53
CA ALA A 131 -9.38 -13.41 6.93
C ALA A 131 -8.17 -12.61 6.39
N ASP A 132 -8.40 -11.41 5.86
CA ASP A 132 -7.35 -10.47 5.43
C ASP A 132 -6.99 -9.50 6.58
N GLY A 133 -5.87 -9.76 7.26
CA GLY A 133 -5.32 -8.86 8.28
C GLY A 133 -5.00 -7.45 7.76
N GLY A 134 -4.71 -7.31 6.45
CA GLY A 134 -4.47 -6.03 5.80
C GLY A 134 -5.72 -5.15 5.68
N LEU A 135 -6.93 -5.73 5.71
CA LEU A 135 -8.18 -4.99 5.60
C LEU A 135 -8.39 -4.03 6.79
N GLN A 136 -8.10 -4.49 8.01
CA GLN A 136 -8.17 -3.68 9.22
C GLN A 136 -7.22 -2.48 9.15
N TYR A 137 -5.98 -2.72 8.67
CA TYR A 137 -4.98 -1.67 8.51
C TYR A 137 -5.43 -0.63 7.49
N ARG A 138 -5.96 -1.06 6.33
CA ARG A 138 -6.51 -0.18 5.29
C ARG A 138 -7.67 0.66 5.83
N ALA A 139 -8.58 0.08 6.60
CA ALA A 139 -9.69 0.80 7.23
C ALA A 139 -9.19 1.85 8.24
N ALA A 140 -8.22 1.51 9.09
CA ALA A 140 -7.63 2.44 10.04
C ALA A 140 -6.90 3.61 9.34
N ALA A 141 -6.18 3.33 8.25
CA ALA A 141 -5.55 4.34 7.40
C ALA A 141 -6.59 5.26 6.75
N ALA A 142 -7.70 4.69 6.24
CA ALA A 142 -8.80 5.45 5.67
C ALA A 142 -9.46 6.39 6.69
N VAL A 143 -9.65 5.95 7.95
CA VAL A 143 -10.15 6.82 9.03
C VAL A 143 -9.18 7.98 9.33
N LYS A 144 -7.87 7.71 9.37
CA LYS A 144 -6.85 8.75 9.59
C LYS A 144 -6.87 9.78 8.46
N GLU A 145 -6.99 9.32 7.22
CA GLU A 145 -7.10 10.15 6.03
C GLU A 145 -8.41 10.98 6.05
N ASN A 146 -9.55 10.35 6.35
CA ASN A 146 -10.84 11.03 6.48
C ASN A 146 -10.86 12.08 7.61
N ARG A 147 -10.08 11.88 8.68
CA ARG A 147 -9.88 12.90 9.74
C ARG A 147 -9.02 14.06 9.25
N ARG A 148 -7.95 13.78 8.49
CA ARG A 148 -7.11 14.81 7.85
C ARG A 148 -7.91 15.65 6.85
N TYR A 149 -8.94 15.01 6.28
CA TYR A 149 -9.74 15.51 5.18
C TYR A 149 -11.25 15.23 5.44
N PRO A 150 -11.97 16.06 6.23
CA PRO A 150 -13.40 15.88 6.51
C PRO A 150 -14.26 16.10 5.25
N ASN A 151 -15.13 15.16 4.88
CA ASN A 151 -16.03 15.29 3.72
C ASN A 151 -17.46 15.51 4.22
N ARG A 152 -17.99 16.75 4.20
CA ARG A 152 -19.37 17.02 4.62
C ARG A 152 -20.32 16.81 3.44
N LYS A 153 -21.56 16.38 3.69
CA LYS A 153 -22.59 16.11 2.64
C LYS A 153 -22.80 17.25 1.63
N ARG A 154 -22.53 18.51 2.01
CA ARG A 154 -22.69 19.71 1.15
C ARG A 154 -21.38 20.21 0.53
N ASP A 155 -20.25 19.60 0.85
CA ASP A 155 -18.97 20.00 0.29
C ASP A 155 -18.79 19.36 -1.08
N ARG A 156 -18.21 20.12 -2.03
CA ARG A 156 -17.74 19.54 -3.29
C ARG A 156 -16.78 18.40 -3.00
N ARG A 157 -17.01 17.25 -3.63
CA ARG A 157 -16.08 16.11 -3.61
C ARG A 157 -14.89 16.46 -4.51
N TYR A 158 -13.69 16.56 -3.92
CA TYR A 158 -12.44 16.84 -4.62
C TYR A 158 -11.75 15.52 -4.98
N LEU A 159 -11.60 15.21 -6.27
CA LEU A 159 -11.06 13.92 -6.74
C LEU A 159 -9.61 13.70 -6.27
N LEU A 160 -8.77 14.73 -6.41
CA LEU A 160 -7.33 14.71 -6.09
C LEU A 160 -7.01 15.04 -4.63
N ARG A 161 -8.02 14.94 -3.77
CA ARG A 161 -7.86 15.27 -2.35
C ARG A 161 -6.86 14.33 -1.68
N GLY A 162 -5.83 14.93 -1.10
CA GLY A 162 -4.73 14.23 -0.44
C GLY A 162 -3.54 13.91 -1.35
N LEU A 163 -3.66 14.14 -2.67
CA LEU A 163 -2.61 13.87 -3.66
C LEU A 163 -1.83 15.14 -4.05
N VAL A 164 -2.51 16.29 -4.08
CA VAL A 164 -1.89 17.56 -4.47
C VAL A 164 -1.03 18.11 -3.33
N LYS A 165 0.24 18.40 -3.60
CA LYS A 165 1.22 19.02 -2.71
C LYS A 165 1.71 20.35 -3.28
N CYS A 166 2.13 21.26 -2.42
CA CYS A 166 2.74 22.49 -2.85
C CYS A 166 4.19 22.25 -3.26
N ALA A 167 4.59 22.72 -4.45
CA ALA A 167 5.97 22.62 -4.92
C ALA A 167 6.95 23.47 -4.08
N THR A 168 6.47 24.56 -3.46
CA THR A 168 7.32 25.47 -2.67
C THR A 168 7.62 24.95 -1.27
N CYS A 169 6.62 24.42 -0.56
CA CYS A 169 6.77 24.06 0.85
C CYS A 169 6.46 22.58 1.17
N GLY A 170 6.11 21.77 0.16
CA GLY A 170 5.77 20.35 0.31
C GLY A 170 4.45 20.05 1.03
N ALA A 171 3.78 21.05 1.59
CA ALA A 171 2.53 20.86 2.33
C ALA A 171 1.38 20.42 1.41
N ALA A 172 0.42 19.69 1.96
CA ALA A 172 -0.75 19.25 1.22
C ALA A 172 -1.65 20.42 0.80
N CYS A 173 -2.10 20.42 -0.45
CA CYS A 173 -3.10 21.33 -0.94
C CYS A 173 -4.51 20.81 -0.63
N THR A 174 -5.39 21.71 -0.20
CA THR A 174 -6.78 21.39 0.17
C THR A 174 -7.76 22.11 -0.75
N GLY A 175 -8.94 21.52 -0.90
CA GLY A 175 -10.05 22.16 -1.61
C GLY A 175 -10.48 23.47 -0.96
N HIS A 176 -10.63 24.52 -1.76
CA HIS A 176 -11.00 25.85 -1.33
C HIS A 176 -12.14 26.38 -2.21
N PRO A 177 -13.35 26.53 -1.65
CA PRO A 177 -14.41 27.28 -2.32
C PRO A 177 -14.12 28.78 -2.24
N ALA A 178 -14.24 29.49 -3.37
CA ALA A 178 -14.18 30.94 -3.43
C ALA A 178 -15.46 31.46 -4.08
N GLY A 179 -16.12 32.43 -3.43
CA GLY A 179 -17.31 33.09 -3.97
C GLY A 179 -16.95 34.38 -4.69
N SER A 180 -17.47 34.57 -5.90
CA SER A 180 -17.38 35.86 -6.61
C SER A 180 -18.63 36.07 -7.46
N ARG A 181 -19.23 37.27 -7.39
CA ARG A 181 -20.43 37.68 -8.16
C ARG A 181 -21.56 36.64 -8.14
N GLY A 182 -21.86 36.09 -6.96
CA GLY A 182 -22.92 35.08 -6.78
C GLY A 182 -22.60 33.67 -7.30
N LYS A 183 -21.42 33.44 -7.88
CA LYS A 183 -20.95 32.12 -8.31
C LYS A 183 -19.90 31.57 -7.34
N THR A 184 -19.95 30.25 -7.09
CA THR A 184 -18.93 29.55 -6.30
C THR A 184 -17.96 28.83 -7.24
N TYR A 185 -16.67 29.12 -7.07
CA TYR A 185 -15.57 28.48 -7.76
C TYR A 185 -14.80 27.58 -6.80
N HIS A 186 -14.14 26.55 -7.32
CA HIS A 186 -13.46 25.56 -6.51
C HIS A 186 -12.00 25.43 -6.93
N TYR A 187 -11.10 25.49 -5.95
CA TYR A 187 -9.66 25.48 -6.17
C TYR A 187 -8.94 24.50 -5.27
N TYR A 188 -7.75 24.04 -5.68
CA TYR A 188 -6.73 23.49 -4.78
C TYR A 188 -5.75 24.60 -4.40
N THR A 189 -5.49 24.75 -3.11
CA THR A 189 -4.51 25.73 -2.60
C THR A 189 -3.72 25.17 -1.42
N CYS A 190 -2.48 25.63 -1.26
CA CYS A 190 -1.60 25.22 -0.16
C CYS A 190 -2.16 25.72 1.18
N ARG A 191 -2.26 24.82 2.16
CA ARG A 191 -2.72 25.18 3.50
C ARG A 191 -1.72 26.08 4.26
N ALA A 192 -0.42 25.88 4.07
CA ALA A 192 0.63 26.59 4.79
C ALA A 192 0.86 28.02 4.25
N GLY A 193 0.67 28.22 2.95
CA GLY A 193 0.75 29.53 2.31
C GLY A 193 -0.54 30.34 2.38
N ARG A 194 -1.60 29.83 3.00
CA ARG A 194 -2.86 30.57 3.13
C ARG A 194 -2.80 31.52 4.32
N PRO A 195 -3.11 32.82 4.15
CA PRO A 195 -3.36 33.73 5.26
C PRO A 195 -4.44 33.15 6.18
N TYR A 196 -4.09 32.87 7.43
CA TYR A 196 -5.08 32.55 8.45
C TYR A 196 -5.43 33.85 9.18
N ARG A 197 -6.70 34.27 9.10
CA ARG A 197 -7.25 35.42 9.85
C ARG A 197 -6.37 36.70 9.78
N GLY A 198 -5.94 37.08 8.58
CA GLY A 198 -5.28 38.38 8.37
C GLY A 198 -3.77 38.44 8.62
N GLY A 199 -3.09 37.31 8.87
CA GLY A 199 -1.62 37.24 8.85
C GLY A 199 -1.06 36.83 7.48
N ASP A 200 0.21 37.14 7.21
CA ASP A 200 0.89 36.70 6.00
C ASP A 200 1.08 35.17 6.01
N GLY A 201 0.69 34.53 4.90
CA GLY A 201 0.99 33.11 4.69
C GLY A 201 2.50 32.90 4.53
N LEU A 202 3.00 31.70 4.85
CA LEU A 202 4.44 31.40 4.80
C LEU A 202 5.05 31.62 3.40
N HIS A 203 4.22 31.56 2.35
CA HIS A 203 4.56 31.86 0.96
C HIS A 203 3.27 32.15 0.17
N ASN A 204 3.37 32.52 -1.12
CA ASN A 204 2.23 32.84 -1.99
C ASN A 204 1.89 31.70 -2.99
N PRO A 205 1.12 30.66 -2.59
CA PRO A 205 0.78 29.53 -3.43
C PRO A 205 -0.15 29.89 -4.59
N PRO A 206 -0.13 29.14 -5.70
CA PRO A 206 -1.13 29.27 -6.75
C PRO A 206 -2.51 28.77 -6.27
N TYR A 207 -3.57 29.35 -6.82
CA TYR A 207 -4.93 28.80 -6.74
C TYR A 207 -5.21 28.03 -8.02
N VAL A 208 -5.22 26.70 -7.92
CA VAL A 208 -5.42 25.84 -9.10
C VAL A 208 -6.89 25.49 -9.24
N ASN A 209 -7.51 25.79 -10.39
CA ASN A 209 -8.91 25.45 -10.62
C ASN A 209 -9.13 23.93 -10.52
N ALA A 210 -10.05 23.52 -9.66
CA ALA A 210 -10.22 22.12 -9.34
C ALA A 210 -10.84 21.31 -10.48
N LEU A 211 -11.81 21.86 -11.23
CA LEU A 211 -12.41 21.16 -12.37
C LEU A 211 -11.40 20.94 -13.49
N TRP A 212 -10.60 21.96 -13.79
CA TRP A 212 -9.56 21.87 -14.80
C TRP A 212 -8.48 20.85 -14.42
N LEU A 213 -7.95 20.90 -13.19
CA LEU A 213 -6.91 19.97 -12.74
C LEU A 213 -7.43 18.52 -12.67
N GLU A 214 -8.63 18.32 -12.12
CA GLU A 214 -9.24 16.99 -12.03
C GLU A 214 -9.53 16.41 -13.44
N GLY A 215 -10.02 17.24 -14.36
CA GLY A 215 -10.26 16.84 -15.75
C GLY A 215 -8.96 16.49 -16.49
N LEU A 216 -7.89 17.26 -16.29
CA LEU A 216 -6.57 17.00 -16.87
C LEU A 216 -6.02 15.65 -16.40
N VAL A 217 -5.96 15.44 -15.08
CA VAL A 217 -5.44 14.18 -14.49
C VAL A 217 -6.26 12.98 -14.95
N TRP A 218 -7.58 13.12 -15.01
CA TRP A 218 -8.44 12.02 -15.45
C TRP A 218 -8.31 11.72 -16.94
N ALA A 219 -8.17 12.75 -17.79
CA ALA A 219 -7.94 12.56 -19.22
C ALA A 219 -6.62 11.86 -19.50
N ASP A 220 -5.54 12.23 -18.79
CA ASP A 220 -4.25 11.58 -18.88
C ASP A 220 -4.32 10.11 -18.45
N ILE A 221 -4.99 9.82 -17.33
CA ILE A 221 -5.18 8.46 -16.84
C ILE A 221 -5.96 7.61 -17.85
N ARG A 222 -7.04 8.15 -18.45
CA ARG A 222 -7.77 7.44 -19.51
C ARG A 222 -6.87 7.16 -20.70
N ARG A 223 -6.21 8.18 -21.24
CA ARG A 223 -5.32 8.04 -22.40
C ARG A 223 -4.26 6.96 -22.16
N PHE A 224 -3.68 6.94 -20.97
CA PHE A 224 -2.70 5.94 -20.60
C PHE A 224 -3.30 4.52 -20.50
N LEU A 225 -4.52 4.36 -19.98
CA LEU A 225 -5.18 3.06 -19.88
C LEU A 225 -5.75 2.56 -21.22
N ASP A 226 -6.10 3.47 -22.12
CA ASP A 226 -6.60 3.17 -23.46
C ASP A 226 -5.46 2.76 -24.42
N ASP A 227 -4.32 3.44 -24.32
CA ASP A 227 -3.11 3.14 -25.08
C ASP A 227 -1.87 3.04 -24.16
N PRO A 228 -1.75 1.94 -23.39
CA PRO A 228 -0.53 1.67 -22.63
C PRO A 228 0.64 1.30 -23.56
N GLY A 229 0.35 1.12 -24.86
CA GLY A 229 1.26 0.59 -25.87
C GLY A 229 2.52 1.40 -26.01
N GLU A 230 2.48 2.74 -26.00
CA GLU A 230 3.69 3.56 -26.15
C GLU A 230 4.64 3.43 -24.94
N VAL A 231 4.09 3.36 -23.72
CA VAL A 231 4.89 3.21 -22.49
C VAL A 231 5.41 1.78 -22.37
N LEU A 232 4.58 0.77 -22.61
CA LEU A 232 5.00 -0.63 -22.65
C LEU A 232 6.01 -0.87 -23.78
N THR A 233 5.87 -0.20 -24.92
CA THR A 233 6.83 -0.31 -26.04
C THR A 233 8.15 0.37 -25.69
N ARG A 234 8.14 1.53 -25.03
CA ARG A 234 9.38 2.14 -24.53
C ARG A 234 10.04 1.29 -23.47
N VAL A 235 9.28 0.75 -22.52
CA VAL A 235 9.78 -0.21 -21.52
C VAL A 235 10.37 -1.42 -22.24
N ARG A 236 9.63 -2.07 -23.15
CA ARG A 236 10.12 -3.18 -23.98
C ARG A 236 11.32 -2.83 -24.87
N GLN A 237 11.43 -1.61 -25.39
CA GLN A 237 12.56 -1.15 -26.22
C GLN A 237 13.78 -0.82 -25.37
N GLN A 238 13.63 -0.20 -24.21
CA GLN A 238 14.72 0.00 -23.26
C GLN A 238 15.25 -1.35 -22.73
N ILE A 239 14.36 -2.34 -22.64
CA ILE A 239 14.66 -3.71 -22.19
C ILE A 239 15.18 -4.61 -23.32
N GLY A 240 14.72 -4.41 -24.56
CA GLY A 240 14.98 -5.27 -25.72
C GLY A 240 15.85 -4.65 -26.81
N SER A 241 16.43 -3.45 -26.61
CA SER A 241 17.23 -2.76 -27.63
C SER A 241 18.60 -3.37 -27.94
N THR A 242 18.92 -4.52 -27.39
CA THR A 242 19.98 -5.35 -27.95
C THR A 242 19.51 -6.78 -28.11
N ASP A 243 19.77 -7.34 -29.30
CA ASP A 243 19.75 -8.77 -29.69
C ASP A 243 20.65 -9.67 -28.79
N ASP A 244 21.07 -9.14 -27.64
CA ASP A 244 21.99 -9.73 -26.68
C ASP A 244 21.38 -10.90 -25.90
N GLY A 245 20.06 -11.11 -25.90
CA GLY A 245 19.47 -12.26 -25.18
C GLY A 245 19.94 -13.59 -25.77
N GLY A 246 19.99 -13.67 -27.10
CA GLY A 246 20.55 -14.81 -27.83
C GLY A 246 22.08 -14.88 -27.71
N ASP A 247 22.77 -13.73 -27.74
CA ASP A 247 24.23 -13.65 -27.59
C ASP A 247 24.69 -14.07 -26.17
N LEU A 248 23.97 -13.65 -25.12
CA LEU A 248 24.27 -14.01 -23.73
C LEU A 248 24.05 -15.51 -23.48
N GLU A 249 22.98 -16.10 -24.01
CA GLU A 249 22.75 -17.55 -23.91
C GLU A 249 23.84 -18.33 -24.68
N ALA A 250 24.23 -17.87 -25.86
CA ALA A 250 25.32 -18.47 -26.64
C ALA A 250 26.66 -18.36 -25.91
N ARG A 251 26.97 -17.19 -25.32
CA ARG A 251 28.17 -16.96 -24.51
C ARG A 251 28.18 -17.80 -23.24
N HIS A 252 27.06 -17.90 -22.52
CA HIS A 252 26.92 -18.76 -21.33
C HIS A 252 27.22 -20.21 -21.69
N LYS A 253 26.62 -20.71 -22.77
CA LYS A 253 26.82 -22.09 -23.25
C LYS A 253 28.26 -22.33 -23.69
N ASP A 254 28.91 -21.35 -24.33
CA ASP A 254 30.30 -21.47 -24.76
C ASP A 254 31.28 -21.47 -23.58
N LEU A 255 31.14 -20.52 -22.65
CA LEU A 255 31.95 -20.43 -21.43
C LEU A 255 31.79 -21.69 -20.56
N SER A 256 30.55 -22.17 -20.38
CA SER A 256 30.25 -23.42 -19.68
C SER A 256 30.96 -24.62 -20.32
N ARG A 257 30.97 -24.70 -21.65
CA ARG A 257 31.66 -25.76 -22.40
C ARG A 257 33.18 -25.69 -22.20
N ARG A 258 33.77 -24.49 -22.26
CA ARG A 258 35.21 -24.28 -22.04
C ARG A 258 35.61 -24.65 -20.61
N LEU A 259 34.80 -24.27 -19.62
CA LEU A 259 35.02 -24.61 -18.21
C LEU A 259 35.00 -26.13 -18.01
N ALA A 260 34.00 -26.81 -18.57
CA ALA A 260 33.90 -28.27 -18.51
C ALA A 260 35.12 -28.95 -19.17
N SER A 261 35.59 -28.43 -20.31
CA SER A 261 36.78 -28.95 -20.99
C SER A 261 38.05 -28.83 -20.14
N ARG A 262 38.27 -27.67 -19.49
CA ARG A 262 39.43 -27.45 -18.61
C ARG A 262 39.36 -28.27 -17.32
N GLN A 263 38.17 -28.46 -16.77
CA GLN A 263 37.96 -29.33 -15.62
C GLN A 263 38.25 -30.80 -15.97
N ALA A 264 37.80 -31.28 -17.13
CA ALA A 264 38.12 -32.63 -17.61
C ALA A 264 39.62 -32.82 -17.90
N GLU A 265 40.31 -31.77 -18.31
CA GLU A 265 41.76 -31.77 -18.50
C GLU A 265 42.52 -31.90 -17.18
N LYS A 266 42.09 -31.16 -16.15
CA LYS A 266 42.60 -31.35 -14.77
C LYS A 266 42.43 -32.80 -14.31
N ASP A 267 41.27 -33.41 -14.55
CA ASP A 267 40.99 -34.80 -14.17
C ASP A 267 41.85 -35.82 -14.95
N ARG A 268 42.36 -35.46 -16.14
CA ARG A 268 43.32 -36.28 -16.88
C ARG A 268 44.71 -36.20 -16.25
N TYR A 269 45.21 -35.00 -15.97
CA TYR A 269 46.51 -34.82 -15.34
C TYR A 269 46.61 -35.52 -13.97
N VAL A 270 45.56 -35.43 -13.15
CA VAL A 270 45.49 -36.15 -11.86
C VAL A 270 45.58 -37.67 -12.05
N ARG A 271 44.92 -38.23 -13.08
CA ARG A 271 44.99 -39.66 -13.39
C ARG A 271 46.37 -40.08 -13.90
N THR A 272 47.00 -39.27 -14.75
CA THR A 272 48.35 -39.52 -15.29
C THR A 272 49.41 -39.51 -14.19
N TYR A 273 49.30 -38.62 -13.21
CA TYR A 273 50.15 -38.64 -12.00
C TYR A 273 49.93 -39.90 -11.16
N ALA A 274 48.67 -40.30 -10.94
CA ALA A 274 48.35 -41.52 -10.21
C ALA A 274 48.92 -42.80 -10.86
N GLN A 275 49.18 -42.76 -12.18
CA GLN A 275 49.83 -43.84 -12.94
C GLN A 275 51.36 -43.75 -12.95
N GLY A 276 51.95 -42.71 -12.33
CA GLY A 276 53.39 -42.51 -12.21
C GLY A 276 54.08 -41.98 -13.48
N HIS A 277 53.32 -41.41 -14.43
CA HIS A 277 53.86 -40.95 -15.70
C HIS A 277 54.42 -39.51 -15.70
N ILE A 278 54.19 -38.74 -14.63
CA ILE A 278 54.67 -37.36 -14.47
C ILE A 278 55.15 -37.14 -13.03
N SER A 279 56.12 -36.23 -12.83
CA SER A 279 56.61 -35.89 -11.49
C SER A 279 55.65 -34.96 -10.74
N GLU A 280 55.86 -34.81 -9.43
CA GLU A 280 55.07 -33.89 -8.60
C GLU A 280 55.30 -32.43 -9.01
N GLU A 281 56.54 -32.05 -9.34
CA GLU A 281 56.89 -30.71 -9.78
C GLU A 281 56.24 -30.35 -11.13
N GLU A 282 56.20 -31.31 -12.06
CA GLU A 282 55.52 -31.14 -13.36
C GLU A 282 54.01 -30.97 -13.17
N LEU A 283 53.38 -31.79 -12.31
CA LEU A 283 51.95 -31.70 -12.02
C LEU A 283 51.58 -30.36 -11.40
N GLU A 284 52.39 -29.84 -10.48
CA GLU A 284 52.13 -28.58 -9.78
C GLU A 284 52.04 -27.39 -10.77
N VAL A 285 52.94 -27.35 -11.75
CA VAL A 285 52.94 -26.33 -12.81
C VAL A 285 51.67 -26.42 -13.66
N TYR A 286 51.28 -27.62 -14.12
CA TYR A 286 50.09 -27.81 -14.95
C TYR A 286 48.78 -27.50 -14.19
N ILE A 287 48.69 -27.92 -12.92
CA ILE A 287 47.52 -27.63 -12.08
C ILE A 287 47.41 -26.12 -11.79
N ALA A 288 48.53 -25.42 -11.58
CA ALA A 288 48.51 -23.97 -11.33
C ALA A 288 47.99 -23.16 -12.54
N ASP A 289 48.45 -23.50 -13.75
CA ASP A 289 47.95 -22.86 -14.99
C ASP A 289 46.46 -23.18 -15.22
N LEU A 290 46.08 -24.46 -15.13
CA LEU A 290 44.68 -24.87 -15.28
C LEU A 290 43.76 -24.24 -14.23
N LYS A 291 44.24 -24.08 -12.99
CA LYS A 291 43.50 -23.38 -11.94
C LYS A 291 43.25 -21.92 -12.34
N THR A 292 44.29 -21.21 -12.78
CA THR A 292 44.17 -19.82 -13.23
C THR A 292 43.18 -19.68 -14.39
N GLN A 293 43.25 -20.57 -15.39
CA GLN A 293 42.31 -20.58 -16.51
C GLN A 293 40.87 -20.89 -16.07
N THR A 294 40.69 -21.84 -15.16
CA THR A 294 39.39 -22.23 -14.62
C THR A 294 38.77 -21.10 -13.81
N ASP A 295 39.56 -20.41 -12.97
CA ASP A 295 39.08 -19.30 -12.16
C ASP A 295 38.68 -18.10 -13.03
N ASN A 296 39.44 -17.80 -14.08
CA ASN A 296 39.04 -16.80 -15.09
C ASN A 296 37.73 -17.15 -15.80
N LEU A 297 37.57 -18.41 -16.23
CA LEU A 297 36.32 -18.86 -16.88
C LEU A 297 35.12 -18.82 -15.93
N ARG A 298 35.32 -19.12 -14.64
CA ARG A 298 34.26 -19.00 -13.61
C ARG A 298 33.84 -17.54 -13.41
N LEU A 299 34.79 -16.62 -13.37
CA LEU A 299 34.49 -15.18 -13.24
C LEU A 299 33.66 -14.67 -14.42
N LEU A 300 34.05 -15.03 -15.65
CA LEU A 300 33.29 -14.67 -16.86
C LEU A 300 31.91 -15.32 -16.90
N LEU A 301 31.78 -16.57 -16.43
CA LEU A 301 30.48 -17.24 -16.36
C LEU A 301 29.56 -16.54 -15.36
N ALA A 302 30.08 -16.21 -14.18
CA ALA A 302 29.34 -15.52 -13.14
C ALA A 302 28.83 -14.13 -13.59
N SER A 303 29.63 -13.39 -14.38
CA SER A 303 29.18 -12.09 -14.90
C SER A 303 28.03 -12.25 -15.91
N VAL A 304 28.13 -13.23 -16.82
CA VAL A 304 27.07 -13.51 -17.80
C VAL A 304 25.80 -14.03 -17.12
N GLU A 305 25.92 -14.84 -16.08
CA GLU A 305 24.77 -15.31 -15.28
C GLU A 305 24.06 -14.17 -14.56
N ALA A 306 24.82 -13.22 -13.98
CA ALA A 306 24.26 -12.03 -13.36
C ALA A 306 23.50 -11.16 -14.36
N GLU A 307 24.08 -10.89 -15.53
CA GLU A 307 23.43 -10.13 -16.62
C GLU A 307 22.13 -10.81 -17.10
N ARG A 308 22.16 -12.14 -17.22
CA ARG A 308 20.99 -12.94 -17.62
C ARG A 308 19.88 -12.89 -16.56
N SER A 309 20.22 -13.01 -15.28
CA SER A 309 19.27 -12.91 -14.16
C SER A 309 18.58 -11.55 -14.16
N GLN A 310 19.36 -10.47 -14.29
CA GLN A 310 18.85 -9.11 -14.33
C GLN A 310 17.87 -8.91 -15.51
N LYS A 311 18.17 -9.45 -16.69
CA LYS A 311 17.25 -9.38 -17.85
C LYS A 311 15.95 -10.14 -17.63
N LEU A 312 16.01 -11.31 -16.99
CA LEU A 312 14.81 -12.11 -16.68
C LEU A 312 13.89 -11.40 -15.67
N GLU A 313 14.45 -10.84 -14.59
CA GLU A 313 13.69 -10.07 -13.59
C GLU A 313 12.96 -8.87 -14.22
N VAL A 314 13.66 -8.17 -15.12
CA VAL A 314 13.12 -7.01 -15.83
C VAL A 314 12.00 -7.41 -16.80
N ALA A 315 12.11 -8.55 -17.48
CA ALA A 315 11.06 -9.08 -18.36
C ALA A 315 9.81 -9.48 -17.57
N GLU A 316 9.97 -10.17 -16.44
CA GLU A 316 8.86 -10.56 -15.56
C GLU A 316 8.11 -9.33 -15.00
N LEU A 317 8.84 -8.27 -14.64
CA LEU A 317 8.24 -7.00 -14.22
C LEU A 317 7.41 -6.36 -15.34
N ALA A 318 7.86 -6.44 -16.59
CA ALA A 318 7.13 -5.92 -17.73
C ALA A 318 5.82 -6.69 -17.98
N ASP A 319 5.87 -8.03 -17.94
CA ASP A 319 4.68 -8.89 -18.14
C ASP A 319 3.65 -8.71 -17.02
N THR A 320 4.11 -8.65 -15.76
CA THR A 320 3.24 -8.39 -14.61
C THR A 320 2.60 -7.00 -14.68
N THR A 321 3.34 -6.00 -15.18
CA THR A 321 2.84 -4.66 -15.43
C THR A 321 1.76 -4.65 -16.50
N GLU A 322 1.97 -5.32 -17.62
CA GLU A 322 0.97 -5.42 -18.69
C GLU A 322 -0.34 -6.07 -18.20
N ALA A 323 -0.23 -7.20 -17.49
CA ALA A 323 -1.39 -7.88 -16.91
C ALA A 323 -2.16 -6.98 -15.93
N TRP A 324 -1.45 -6.22 -15.10
CA TRP A 324 -2.04 -5.26 -14.18
C TRP A 324 -2.76 -4.11 -14.90
N LEU A 325 -2.17 -3.58 -15.98
CA LEU A 325 -2.78 -2.52 -16.79
C LEU A 325 -4.07 -2.98 -17.47
N LEU A 326 -4.10 -4.19 -18.02
CA LEU A 326 -5.30 -4.79 -18.62
C LEU A 326 -6.41 -4.95 -17.58
N ALA A 327 -6.08 -5.40 -16.36
CA ALA A 327 -7.04 -5.52 -15.27
C ALA A 327 -7.61 -4.15 -14.84
N LEU A 328 -6.79 -3.09 -14.87
CA LEU A 328 -7.25 -1.74 -14.57
C LEU A 328 -8.16 -1.18 -15.67
N ARG A 329 -7.84 -1.40 -16.95
CA ARG A 329 -8.66 -0.95 -18.08
C ARG A 329 -10.10 -1.46 -17.99
N LYS A 330 -10.29 -2.75 -17.71
CA LYS A 330 -11.62 -3.35 -17.53
C LYS A 330 -12.44 -2.65 -16.44
N ARG A 331 -11.78 -2.06 -15.44
CA ARG A 331 -12.42 -1.34 -14.34
C ARG A 331 -12.73 0.12 -14.65
N VAL A 332 -12.17 0.71 -15.73
CA VAL A 332 -12.44 2.10 -16.13
C VAL A 332 -13.85 2.26 -16.69
N GLU A 333 -14.33 1.25 -17.41
CA GLU A 333 -15.68 1.22 -17.98
C GLU A 333 -16.77 1.36 -16.90
N GLU A 334 -16.51 0.87 -15.69
CA GLU A 334 -17.41 0.95 -14.53
C GLU A 334 -17.56 2.36 -13.95
N VAL A 335 -16.76 3.34 -14.40
CA VAL A 335 -16.50 4.60 -13.68
C VAL A 335 -17.11 5.84 -14.35
N GLU A 336 -17.77 5.68 -15.50
CA GLU A 336 -18.24 6.82 -16.30
C GLU A 336 -19.55 7.45 -15.79
N GLY A 337 -20.17 6.88 -14.76
CA GLY A 337 -21.37 7.45 -14.12
C GLY A 337 -21.08 8.63 -13.17
N ASP A 338 -22.08 9.47 -12.92
CA ASP A 338 -22.05 10.52 -11.88
C ASP A 338 -22.48 10.03 -10.49
N THR A 339 -22.54 8.72 -10.30
CA THR A 339 -22.91 8.08 -9.03
C THR A 339 -21.81 8.20 -7.98
N GLU A 340 -22.15 7.94 -6.71
CA GLU A 340 -21.19 7.90 -5.61
C GLU A 340 -20.19 6.75 -5.78
N GLU A 341 -20.68 5.61 -6.28
CA GLU A 341 -19.90 4.42 -6.60
C GLU A 341 -18.86 4.72 -7.68
N ALA A 342 -19.29 5.38 -8.76
CA ALA A 342 -18.41 5.79 -9.85
C ALA A 342 -17.37 6.82 -9.38
N PHE A 343 -17.75 7.79 -8.53
CA PHE A 343 -16.77 8.71 -7.94
C PHE A 343 -15.72 7.98 -7.09
N ARG A 344 -16.14 7.00 -6.27
CA ARG A 344 -15.23 6.19 -5.43
C ARG A 344 -14.28 5.37 -6.28
N ALA A 345 -14.77 4.74 -7.35
CA ALA A 345 -13.95 3.99 -8.28
C ALA A 345 -12.94 4.89 -9.02
N ARG A 346 -13.36 6.07 -9.51
CA ARG A 346 -12.51 7.12 -10.10
C ARG A 346 -11.37 7.48 -9.16
N ARG A 347 -11.72 7.78 -7.91
CA ARG A 347 -10.75 8.17 -6.89
C ARG A 347 -9.78 7.04 -6.55
N ARG A 348 -10.24 5.79 -6.52
CA ARG A 348 -9.38 4.62 -6.30
C ARG A 348 -8.36 4.48 -7.42
N LEU A 349 -8.78 4.58 -8.67
CA LEU A 349 -7.89 4.52 -9.83
C LEU A 349 -6.86 5.65 -9.81
N VAL A 350 -7.28 6.90 -9.55
CA VAL A 350 -6.34 8.02 -9.44
C VAL A 350 -5.32 7.78 -8.32
N LYS A 351 -5.72 7.25 -7.16
CA LYS A 351 -4.78 6.94 -6.07
C LYS A 351 -3.79 5.82 -6.41
N LEU A 352 -4.17 4.90 -7.29
CA LEU A 352 -3.29 3.82 -7.74
C LEU A 352 -2.27 4.32 -8.77
N LEU A 353 -2.69 5.22 -9.67
CA LEU A 353 -1.91 5.64 -10.83
C LEU A 353 -1.15 6.95 -10.63
N ALA A 354 -1.69 7.90 -9.85
CA ALA A 354 -1.02 9.17 -9.57
C ALA A 354 -0.24 9.08 -8.25
N GLN A 355 1.08 8.97 -8.35
CA GLN A 355 1.99 8.90 -7.19
C GLN A 355 2.08 10.25 -6.48
N SER A 356 2.23 11.33 -7.22
CA SER A 356 2.29 12.68 -6.65
C SER A 356 1.84 13.74 -7.65
N ILE A 357 1.20 14.79 -7.15
CA ILE A 357 0.82 15.96 -7.94
C ILE A 357 1.39 17.16 -7.21
N SER A 358 2.32 17.90 -7.82
CA SER A 358 2.85 19.14 -7.26
C SER A 358 2.28 20.35 -7.98
N ALA A 359 1.90 21.36 -7.21
CA ALA A 359 1.40 22.63 -7.71
C ALA A 359 2.29 23.78 -7.21
N GLY A 360 2.88 24.51 -8.15
CA GLY A 360 3.82 25.59 -7.91
C GLY A 360 3.60 26.79 -8.81
N LYS A 361 4.44 27.81 -8.63
CA LYS A 361 4.58 28.91 -9.59
C LYS A 361 5.96 28.82 -10.22
N ARG A 362 6.05 29.03 -11.52
CA ARG A 362 7.35 29.12 -12.20
C ARG A 362 8.13 30.33 -11.67
N PRO A 363 9.44 30.19 -11.41
CA PRO A 363 10.28 31.31 -10.98
C PRO A 363 10.30 32.45 -12.00
N ASP A 364 10.22 32.12 -13.29
CA ASP A 364 10.43 33.08 -14.39
C ASP A 364 9.26 34.07 -14.57
N ASP A 365 8.02 33.58 -14.56
CA ASP A 365 6.82 34.33 -14.95
C ASP A 365 5.70 34.32 -13.90
N GLY A 366 5.92 33.63 -12.77
CA GLY A 366 4.93 33.48 -11.70
C GLY A 366 3.67 32.68 -12.09
N ARG A 367 3.62 32.09 -13.30
CA ARG A 367 2.48 31.30 -13.77
C ARG A 367 2.41 29.97 -13.02
N THR A 368 1.20 29.44 -12.90
CA THR A 368 0.97 28.15 -12.25
C THR A 368 1.59 27.03 -13.08
N GLU A 369 2.42 26.21 -12.43
CA GLU A 369 3.02 25.00 -12.98
C GLU A 369 2.59 23.79 -12.16
N ILE A 370 2.30 22.70 -12.88
CA ILE A 370 1.83 21.46 -12.29
C ILE A 370 2.68 20.33 -12.82
N THR A 371 3.27 19.58 -11.90
CA THR A 371 4.00 18.37 -12.23
C THR A 371 3.23 17.19 -11.68
N ILE A 372 2.92 16.23 -12.55
CA ILE A 372 2.22 15.01 -12.17
C ILE A 372 3.19 13.85 -12.37
N THR A 373 3.43 13.11 -11.30
CA THR A 373 4.19 11.88 -11.31
C THR A 373 3.21 10.72 -11.31
N TYR A 374 3.22 9.96 -12.41
CA TYR A 374 2.40 8.76 -12.51
C TYR A 374 3.23 7.52 -12.24
N ARG A 375 2.53 6.48 -11.80
CA ARG A 375 3.06 5.17 -11.48
C ARG A 375 2.27 4.13 -12.22
N PHE A 376 2.95 3.47 -13.15
CA PHE A 376 2.33 2.61 -14.15
C PHE A 376 2.90 1.19 -14.10
N GLY A 377 3.13 0.70 -12.89
CA GLY A 377 3.53 -0.68 -12.59
C GLY A 377 2.82 -1.18 -11.32
N PRO A 378 2.77 -2.50 -11.09
CA PRO A 378 2.11 -3.06 -9.91
C PRO A 378 2.73 -2.48 -8.63
N PRO A 379 1.93 -2.21 -7.57
CA PRO A 379 2.49 -1.78 -6.29
C PRO A 379 3.54 -2.80 -5.81
N PRO A 380 4.82 -2.42 -5.65
CA PRO A 380 5.81 -3.36 -5.17
C PRO A 380 5.46 -3.72 -3.73
N ALA A 381 5.82 -4.95 -3.33
CA ALA A 381 5.64 -5.41 -1.96
C ALA A 381 6.35 -4.47 -0.96
N GLU A 382 7.44 -3.82 -1.39
CA GLU A 382 8.09 -2.68 -0.72
C GLU A 382 8.57 -1.68 -1.80
N ALA A 383 8.32 -0.39 -1.60
CA ALA A 383 8.47 0.70 -2.58
C ALA A 383 9.80 0.72 -3.36
N SER A 384 9.80 0.29 -4.63
CA SER A 384 10.80 0.64 -5.65
C SER A 384 10.26 1.69 -6.63
N GLU A 385 11.15 2.60 -7.04
CA GLU A 385 10.87 3.88 -7.70
C GLU A 385 10.92 3.82 -9.23
N ASP A 386 10.08 3.01 -9.87
CA ASP A 386 9.82 3.21 -11.31
C ASP A 386 8.73 4.27 -11.47
N SER A 387 9.16 5.54 -11.49
CA SER A 387 8.29 6.70 -11.65
C SER A 387 8.47 7.37 -13.01
N PHE A 388 7.38 7.55 -13.75
CA PHE A 388 7.39 8.31 -15.00
C PHE A 388 6.97 9.75 -14.69
N VAL A 389 7.85 10.71 -15.01
CA VAL A 389 7.60 12.14 -14.79
C VAL A 389 7.10 12.77 -16.09
N VAL A 390 5.89 13.34 -16.04
CA VAL A 390 5.33 14.13 -17.16
C VAL A 390 5.35 15.61 -16.76
N HIS A 391 6.07 16.43 -17.53
CA HIS A 391 6.07 17.88 -17.39
C HIS A 391 5.04 18.51 -18.33
N LEU A 392 3.98 19.13 -17.79
CA LEU A 392 2.95 19.80 -18.57
C LEU A 392 3.08 21.32 -18.42
N LYS A 393 3.45 22.00 -19.51
CA LYS A 393 3.48 23.46 -19.60
C LYS A 393 2.11 23.98 -20.03
N ASN A 394 1.63 25.02 -19.37
CA ASN A 394 0.31 25.60 -19.63
C ASN A 394 0.33 26.40 -20.95
N GLY A 395 -0.38 25.92 -21.97
CA GLY A 395 -0.64 26.65 -23.20
C GLY A 395 -1.65 27.77 -22.94
N SER A 396 -1.23 29.01 -23.15
CA SER A 396 -2.11 30.17 -23.10
C SER A 396 -3.19 30.04 -24.18
N ARG A 397 -4.46 29.97 -23.78
CA ARG A 397 -5.56 30.33 -24.68
C ARG A 397 -5.59 31.85 -24.78
N SER A 398 -5.37 32.33 -26.01
CA SER A 398 -5.62 33.68 -26.51
C SER A 398 -7.07 34.09 -26.30
#